data_AF-A0A522VMY2-F1
#
_entry.id   AF-A0A522VMY2-F1
#
_cell.length_a   1.000
_cell.length_b   1.000
_cell.length_c   1.000
_cell.angle_alpha   90.00
_cell.angle_beta   90.00
_cell.angle_gamma   90.00
#
_symmetry.space_group_name_H-M   'P 1'
#
loop_
_entity.id
_entity.type
_entity.pdbx_description
1 polymer ?
#
loop_
_entity_poly.entity_id
_entity_poly.type
_entity_poly.pdbx_seq_one_letter_code
_entity_poly.pdbx_strand_id
1 'polypeptide(L)' 'MSAPKSIPVGERLILALDVPSPDEARKLVESLGDSVNFYKIGLELFMAGGYFELLDWLKARGKKVFVDLKF' A
#
# COMPACT_ATOMS: atom_id res chain seq x y z
N MET A 1 -12.12 -28.54 3.78
CA MET A 1 -11.16 -27.56 3.21
C MET A 1 -11.97 -26.53 2.44
N SER A 2 -11.79 -25.23 2.70
CA SER A 2 -12.50 -24.19 1.95
C SER A 2 -12.02 -24.17 0.50
N ALA A 3 -12.94 -23.96 -0.46
CA ALA A 3 -12.56 -23.76 -1.85
C ALA A 3 -11.57 -22.58 -1.99
N PRO A 4 -10.59 -22.65 -2.90
CA PRO A 4 -9.64 -21.56 -3.11
C PRO A 4 -10.39 -20.29 -3.51
N LYS A 5 -10.08 -19.18 -2.84
CA LYS A 5 -10.62 -17.88 -3.20
C LYS A 5 -10.07 -17.46 -4.56
N SER A 6 -10.96 -17.06 -5.46
CA SER A 6 -10.57 -16.44 -6.73
C SER A 6 -10.08 -15.01 -6.46
N ILE A 7 -8.76 -14.85 -6.32
CA ILE A 7 -8.12 -13.53 -6.15
C ILE A 7 -7.61 -13.08 -7.52
N PRO A 8 -7.99 -11.88 -8.01
CA PRO A 8 -7.45 -11.31 -9.24
C PRO A 8 -5.93 -11.27 -9.22
N VAL A 9 -5.27 -11.60 -10.33
CA VAL A 9 -3.80 -11.73 -10.38
C VAL A 9 -3.09 -10.47 -9.89
N GLY A 10 -3.54 -9.29 -10.30
CA GLY A 10 -2.97 -8.00 -9.90
C GLY A 10 -3.14 -7.62 -8.42
N GLU A 11 -3.89 -8.41 -7.65
CA GLU A 11 -4.13 -8.22 -6.22
C GLU A 11 -3.47 -9.30 -5.35
N ARG A 12 -2.79 -10.28 -5.97
CA ARG A 12 -2.08 -11.35 -5.25
C ARG A 12 -0.77 -10.87 -4.64
N LEU A 13 -0.19 -9.81 -5.21
CA LEU A 13 0.98 -9.14 -4.65
C LEU A 13 0.53 -8.01 -3.74
N ILE A 14 0.96 -8.05 -2.48
CA ILE A 14 0.88 -6.92 -1.55
C ILE A 14 2.31 -6.42 -1.34
N LEU A 15 2.61 -5.21 -1.81
CA LEU A 15 3.93 -4.61 -1.66
C LEU A 15 3.99 -3.76 -0.38
N ALA A 16 4.99 -4.00 0.47
CA ALA A 16 5.22 -3.17 1.65
C ALA A 16 5.88 -1.85 1.26
N LEU A 17 5.29 -0.73 1.65
CA LEU A 17 5.91 0.60 1.53
C LEU A 17 6.82 0.84 2.74
N ASP A 18 7.93 0.09 2.80
CA ASP A 18 8.91 0.18 3.89
C ASP A 18 9.97 1.22 3.54
N VAL A 19 9.57 2.50 3.65
CA VAL A 19 10.41 3.69 3.39
C VAL A 19 10.14 4.73 4.48
N PRO A 20 11.12 5.61 4.80
CA PRO A 20 11.05 6.42 6.00
C PRO A 20 10.12 7.64 5.89
N SER A 21 9.61 7.97 4.71
CA SER A 21 8.72 9.13 4.51
C SER A 21 7.59 8.91 3.50
N PRO A 22 6.44 9.61 3.65
CA PRO A 22 5.37 9.58 2.66
C PRO A 22 5.80 10.00 1.25
N ASP A 23 6.76 10.92 1.13
CA ASP A 23 7.25 11.38 -0.18
C ASP A 23 8.05 10.29 -0.89
N GLU A 24 8.88 9.54 -0.17
CA GLU A 24 9.53 8.35 -0.73
C GLU A 24 8.54 7.26 -1.09
N ALA A 25 7.48 7.08 -0.28
CA ALA A 25 6.42 6.14 -0.59
C ALA A 25 5.70 6.51 -1.88
N ARG A 26 5.38 7.80 -2.11
CA ARG A 26 4.78 8.28 -3.35
C ARG A 26 5.69 8.03 -4.56
N LYS A 27 6.98 8.35 -4.45
CA LYS A 27 7.97 8.11 -5.53
C LYS A 27 8.05 6.64 -5.90
N LEU A 28 8.03 5.74 -4.91
CA LEU A 28 8.04 4.30 -5.15
C LEU A 28 6.75 3.83 -5.82
N VAL A 29 5.59 4.32 -5.39
CA VAL A 29 4.31 3.97 -6.01
C VAL A 29 4.24 4.46 -7.46
N GLU A 30 4.75 5.66 -7.73
CA GLU A 30 4.81 6.22 -9.08
C GLU A 30 5.74 5.42 -10.00
N SER A 31 6.91 4.99 -9.51
CA SER A 31 7.84 4.19 -10.31
C SER A 31 7.31 2.79 -10.65
N LEU A 32 6.50 2.21 -9.75
CA LEU A 32 5.86 0.91 -9.96
C LEU A 32 4.65 0.98 -10.91
N GLY A 33 4.00 2.14 -11.01
CA GLY A 33 2.88 2.39 -11.89
C GLY A 33 1.74 1.38 -11.72
N ASP A 34 1.31 0.76 -12.81
CA ASP A 34 0.20 -0.21 -12.84
C ASP A 34 0.62 -1.64 -12.48
N SER A 35 1.93 -1.88 -12.30
CA SER A 35 2.47 -3.20 -11.97
C SER A 35 2.07 -3.66 -10.56
N VAL A 36 1.78 -2.70 -9.67
CA VAL A 36 1.38 -2.97 -8.28
C VAL A 36 0.13 -2.17 -7.93
N ASN A 37 -0.88 -2.88 -7.42
CA ASN A 37 -2.19 -2.32 -7.10
C ASN A 37 -2.58 -2.45 -5.62
N PHE A 38 -1.81 -3.20 -4.83
CA PHE A 38 -2.09 -3.41 -3.41
C PHE A 38 -0.83 -3.16 -2.58
N TYR A 39 -0.91 -2.19 -1.67
CA TYR A 39 0.19 -1.76 -0.83
C TYR A 39 -0.10 -2.02 0.65
N LYS A 40 0.94 -2.34 1.43
CA LYS A 40 0.89 -2.42 2.88
C LYS A 40 1.60 -1.20 3.48
N ILE A 41 0.93 -0.51 4.40
CA ILE A 41 1.52 0.62 5.16
C ILE A 41 1.65 0.19 6.62
N GLY A 42 2.90 0.23 7.11
CA GLY A 42 3.25 -0.14 8.49
C GLY A 42 3.34 1.05 9.44
N LEU A 43 3.74 0.76 10.68
CA LEU A 43 3.86 1.71 11.77
C LEU A 43 4.87 2.84 11.51
N GLU A 44 5.96 2.57 10.78
CA GLU A 44 6.99 3.57 10.46
C GLU A 44 6.39 4.78 9.71
N LEU A 45 5.70 4.54 8.60
CA LEU A 45 5.00 5.59 7.85
C LEU A 45 3.86 6.22 8.63
N PHE A 46 3.21 5.48 9.54
CA PHE A 46 2.21 6.05 10.44
C PHE A 46 2.83 7.08 11.41
N MET A 47 4.04 6.82 11.90
CA MET A 47 4.77 7.71 12.80
C MET A 47 5.52 8.84 12.10
N ALA A 48 5.80 8.73 10.80
CA ALA A 48 6.52 9.73 10.01
C ALA A 48 5.73 11.03 9.75
N GLY A 49 4.44 11.07 10.09
CA GLY A 49 3.53 12.15 9.71
C GLY A 49 3.07 12.03 8.25
N GLY A 50 2.01 12.74 7.86
CA GLY A 50 1.50 12.69 6.49
C GLY A 50 0.78 11.37 6.11
N TYR A 51 0.50 10.51 7.09
CA TYR A 51 -0.06 9.18 6.89
C TYR A 51 -1.44 9.21 6.23
N PHE A 52 -2.34 10.08 6.70
CA PHE A 52 -3.69 10.20 6.16
C PHE A 52 -3.65 10.77 4.73
N GLU A 53 -2.78 11.74 4.47
CA GLU A 53 -2.55 12.31 3.15
C GLU A 53 -2.00 11.27 2.17
N LEU A 54 -1.09 10.39 2.62
CA LEU A 54 -0.61 9.26 1.82
C LEU A 54 -1.72 8.26 1.51
N LEU A 55 -2.54 7.90 2.51
CA LEU A 55 -3.69 7.02 2.32
C LEU A 55 -4.69 7.58 1.31
N ASP A 56 -5.08 8.84 1.47
CA ASP A 56 -6.04 9.49 0.57
C ASP A 56 -5.47 9.59 -0.85
N TRP A 57 -4.18 9.91 -0.97
CA TRP A 57 -3.48 9.96 -2.25
C TRP A 57 -3.44 8.60 -2.98
N LEU A 58 -3.24 7.50 -2.24
CA LEU A 58 -3.27 6.13 -2.78
C LEU A 58 -4.68 5.73 -3.21
N LYS A 59 -5.68 6.01 -2.38
CA LYS A 59 -7.09 5.70 -2.66
C LYS A 59 -7.61 6.48 -3.87
N ALA A 60 -7.24 7.75 -4.01
CA ALA A 60 -7.57 8.57 -5.18
C ALA A 60 -7.02 8.00 -6.50
N ARG A 61 -5.96 7.17 -6.44
CA ARG A 61 -5.35 6.46 -7.57
C ARG A 61 -5.88 5.04 -7.76
N GLY A 62 -6.94 4.66 -7.05
CA GLY A 62 -7.52 3.32 -7.12
C GLY A 62 -6.63 2.21 -6.54
N LYS A 63 -5.60 2.55 -5.76
CA LYS A 63 -4.74 1.56 -5.12
C LYS A 63 -5.43 1.00 -3.88
N LYS A 64 -5.32 -0.31 -3.67
CA LYS A 64 -5.73 -0.99 -2.44
C LYS A 64 -4.68 -0.79 -1.37
N VAL A 65 -5.12 -0.62 -0.13
CA VAL A 65 -4.21 -0.42 1.01
C VAL A 65 -4.55 -1.36 2.15
N PHE A 66 -3.55 -2.06 2.65
CA PHE A 66 -3.59 -2.86 3.87
C PHE A 66 -2.84 -2.09 4.95
N VAL A 67 -3.55 -1.70 6.00
CA VAL A 67 -2.99 -0.99 7.14
C VAL A 67 -2.53 -2.01 8.18
N ASP A 68 -1.23 -2.10 8.39
CA ASP A 68 -0.56 -3.12 9.21
C ASP A 68 0.12 -2.48 10.44
N LEU A 69 -0.71 -1.97 11.37
CA LEU A 69 -0.25 -1.23 12.56
C LEU A 69 0.00 -2.12 13.78
N LYS A 70 -0.46 -3.37 13.78
CA LYS A 70 -0.25 -4.38 14.84
C LYS A 70 -0.53 -3.84 16.26
N PHE A 71 -1.75 -3.36 16.48
CA PHE A 71 -2.25 -3.02 17.83
C PHE A 71 -2.61 -4.27 18.64
#